data_AF-A0A659UJZ2-F1
#
_entry.id   AF-A0A659UJZ2-F1
#
_cell.length_a   1.000
_cell.length_b   1.000
_cell.length_c   1.000
_cell.angle_alpha   90.00
_cell.angle_beta   90.00
_cell.angle_gamma   90.00
#
_symmetry.space_group_name_H-M   'P 1'
#
loop_
_entity.id
_entity.type
_entity.pdbx_description
1 polymer ?
#
loop_
_entity_poly.entity_id
_entity_poly.type
_entity_poly.pdbx_seq_one_letter_code
_entity_poly.pdbx_strand_id
1 'polypeptide(L)'
;MNLVALKYGDKEFWRGAAADQGLFPINRGDLFGGVKKEGGVKGLLWWLPGKSDQVLPETLAKKLGLTSATCPGFRGLASFFLTGIRGAAEPSNPPWWSIGILMGLMGNTANNKAGFYFGANNPYLRALAARVRRPSIGLNPAIALIRIPDDSNGNQQYASNPGHMIYECLTNTDWGMDGSSPMPQ
;
A
#
# COMPACT_ATOMS: atom_id res chain seq x y z
N MET A 1 6.10 -2.71 7.81
CA MET A 1 5.17 -1.57 7.72
C MET A 1 3.82 -2.12 7.31
N ASN A 2 2.71 -1.69 7.91
CA ASN A 2 1.37 -2.22 7.64
C ASN A 2 0.47 -1.14 7.04
N LEU A 3 -0.11 -1.40 5.87
CA LEU A 3 -1.14 -0.53 5.30
C LEU A 3 -2.47 -0.78 6.01
N VAL A 4 -3.07 0.28 6.56
CA VAL A 4 -4.30 0.20 7.37
C VAL A 4 -5.49 0.70 6.58
N ALA A 5 -5.37 1.85 5.92
CA ALA A 5 -6.46 2.43 5.13
C ALA A 5 -5.94 3.36 4.05
N LEU A 6 -6.70 3.49 2.96
CA LEU A 6 -6.51 4.50 1.94
C LEU A 6 -7.81 5.29 1.74
N LYS A 7 -7.67 6.60 1.69
CA LYS A 7 -8.76 7.56 1.50
C LYS A 7 -8.53 8.41 0.27
N TYR A 8 -9.61 8.75 -0.40
CA TYR A 8 -9.65 9.73 -1.49
C TYR A 8 -10.70 10.78 -1.10
N GLY A 9 -10.27 12.02 -0.89
CA GLY A 9 -11.03 12.99 -0.11
C GLY A 9 -11.38 12.43 1.27
N ASP A 10 -12.63 12.58 1.67
CA ASP A 10 -13.10 12.14 3.00
C ASP A 10 -13.52 10.67 3.05
N LYS A 11 -13.52 9.97 1.90
CA LYS A 11 -14.02 8.60 1.79
C LYS A 11 -12.91 7.57 1.70
N GLU A 12 -13.08 6.50 2.45
CA GLU A 12 -12.19 5.35 2.42
C GLU A 12 -12.55 4.40 1.27
N PHE A 13 -11.55 4.02 0.47
CA PHE A 13 -11.76 3.08 -0.63
C PHE A 13 -11.08 1.73 -0.41
N TRP A 14 -10.17 1.65 0.56
CA TRP A 14 -9.51 0.41 0.96
C TRP A 14 -9.20 0.45 2.45
N ARG A 15 -9.38 -0.68 3.13
CA ARG A 15 -8.96 -0.93 4.51
C ARG A 15 -8.56 -2.37 4.70
N GLY A 16 -7.57 -2.60 5.55
CA GLY A 16 -7.07 -3.92 5.87
C GLY A 16 -5.93 -3.87 6.88
N ALA A 17 -5.19 -4.96 6.97
CA ALA A 17 -3.97 -5.08 7.75
C ALA A 17 -2.87 -5.71 6.89
N ALA A 18 -2.50 -5.05 5.80
CA ALA A 18 -1.53 -5.58 4.85
C ALA A 18 -0.10 -5.33 5.33
N ALA A 19 0.49 -6.34 5.97
CA ALA A 19 1.88 -6.31 6.48
C ALA A 19 2.91 -6.76 5.43
N ASP A 20 2.49 -7.62 4.51
CA ASP A 20 3.28 -8.12 3.39
C ASP A 20 3.05 -7.28 2.13
N GLN A 21 3.93 -7.44 1.14
CA GLN A 21 3.68 -6.93 -0.20
C GLN A 21 2.31 -7.41 -0.69
N GLY A 22 1.61 -6.63 -1.51
CA GLY A 22 0.20 -6.90 -1.84
C GLY A 22 -0.23 -6.36 -3.20
N LEU A 23 -1.13 -7.08 -3.87
CA LEU A 23 -1.96 -6.56 -4.96
C LEU A 23 -3.43 -6.63 -4.54
N PHE A 24 -4.09 -5.49 -4.53
CA PHE A 24 -5.50 -5.36 -4.14
C PHE A 24 -6.30 -4.73 -5.27
N PRO A 25 -7.25 -5.47 -5.88
CA PRO A 25 -8.17 -4.88 -6.84
C PRO A 25 -9.19 -3.98 -6.13
N ILE A 26 -9.31 -2.75 -6.59
CA ILE A 26 -10.25 -1.75 -6.07
C ILE A 26 -11.41 -1.59 -7.06
N ASN A 27 -12.62 -1.83 -6.59
CA ASN A 27 -13.85 -1.57 -7.33
C ASN A 27 -14.87 -0.87 -6.44
N ARG A 28 -14.74 0.46 -6.34
CA ARG A 28 -15.61 1.36 -5.56
C ARG A 28 -16.11 2.47 -6.47
N GLY A 29 -16.74 2.09 -7.57
CA GLY A 29 -17.24 3.01 -8.61
C GLY A 29 -18.28 4.01 -8.15
N ASP A 30 -19.02 3.66 -7.10
CA ASP A 30 -20.12 4.46 -6.59
C ASP A 30 -19.77 5.15 -5.26
N LEU A 31 -18.48 5.25 -4.93
CA LEU A 31 -18.00 5.82 -3.67
C LEU A 31 -18.54 7.25 -3.46
N PHE A 32 -18.67 8.04 -4.52
CA PHE A 32 -19.26 9.39 -4.51
C PHE A 32 -20.60 9.44 -5.27
N GLY A 33 -21.39 8.37 -5.16
CA GLY A 33 -22.74 8.30 -5.71
C GLY A 33 -22.81 7.99 -7.21
N GLY A 34 -21.74 7.40 -7.75
CA GLY A 34 -21.72 6.77 -9.06
C GLY A 34 -21.49 7.74 -10.22
N VAL A 35 -21.43 7.18 -11.44
CA VAL A 35 -21.01 7.90 -12.65
C VAL A 35 -21.88 9.12 -12.98
N LYS A 36 -23.17 9.08 -12.61
CA LYS A 36 -24.09 10.23 -12.78
C LYS A 36 -23.77 11.40 -11.83
N LYS A 37 -23.05 11.13 -10.74
CA LYS A 37 -22.53 12.14 -9.81
C LYS A 37 -21.03 12.29 -10.07
N GLU A 38 -20.20 12.03 -9.06
CA GLU A 38 -18.75 12.21 -9.14
C GLU A 38 -17.99 10.88 -9.31
N GLY A 39 -18.70 9.78 -9.50
CA GLY A 39 -18.10 8.45 -9.65
C GLY A 39 -17.53 7.91 -8.34
N GLY A 40 -16.31 7.42 -8.42
CA GLY A 40 -15.65 6.65 -7.36
C GLY A 40 -14.24 6.28 -7.78
N VAL A 41 -13.70 5.19 -7.25
CA VAL A 41 -12.34 4.74 -7.60
C VAL A 41 -12.32 3.30 -8.08
N LYS A 42 -11.52 3.02 -9.12
CA LYS A 42 -11.37 1.68 -9.68
C LYS A 42 -9.96 1.45 -10.23
N GLY A 43 -9.42 0.26 -10.04
CA GLY A 43 -8.13 -0.13 -10.58
C GLY A 43 -7.38 -1.07 -9.65
N LEU A 44 -6.05 -1.09 -9.76
CA LEU A 44 -5.17 -1.92 -8.96
C LEU A 44 -4.42 -1.07 -7.93
N LEU A 45 -4.39 -1.54 -6.69
CA LEU A 45 -3.55 -1.03 -5.63
C LEU A 45 -2.39 -2.01 -5.39
N TRP A 46 -1.17 -1.54 -5.62
CA TRP A 46 0.06 -2.25 -5.28
C TRP A 46 0.58 -1.72 -3.96
N TRP A 47 0.82 -2.59 -3.00
CA TRP A 47 1.41 -2.25 -1.71
C TRP A 47 2.81 -2.86 -1.63
N LEU A 48 3.79 -2.03 -1.32
CA LEU A 48 5.21 -2.37 -1.21
C LEU A 48 5.70 -1.90 0.17
N PRO A 49 5.71 -2.77 1.21
CA PRO A 49 6.00 -2.40 2.60
C PRO A 49 7.46 -2.05 2.88
N GLY A 50 8.37 -2.20 1.91
CA GLY A 50 9.79 -1.89 2.02
C GLY A 50 10.63 -2.97 2.72
N LYS A 51 10.19 -4.24 2.72
CA LYS A 51 10.92 -5.34 3.35
C LYS A 51 12.25 -5.64 2.66
N SER A 52 13.19 -6.28 3.37
CA SER A 52 14.51 -6.65 2.85
C SER A 52 14.48 -7.65 1.69
N ASP A 53 13.40 -8.42 1.57
CA ASP A 53 13.15 -9.38 0.50
C ASP A 53 12.23 -8.82 -0.60
N GLN A 54 11.83 -7.54 -0.53
CA GLN A 54 10.90 -6.93 -1.48
C GLN A 54 11.43 -7.02 -2.92
N VAL A 55 10.54 -7.40 -3.85
CA VAL A 55 10.79 -7.46 -5.29
C VAL A 55 9.75 -6.61 -5.99
N LEU A 56 10.19 -5.73 -6.88
CA LEU A 56 9.27 -4.85 -7.60
C LEU A 56 8.42 -5.66 -8.57
N PRO A 57 7.07 -5.54 -8.55
CA PRO A 57 6.20 -6.22 -9.50
C PRO A 57 6.51 -5.86 -10.96
N GLU A 58 6.37 -6.82 -11.86
CA GLU A 58 6.70 -6.68 -13.29
C GLU A 58 5.95 -5.51 -13.95
N THR A 59 4.68 -5.30 -13.58
CA THR A 59 3.89 -4.13 -14.02
C THR A 59 4.58 -2.80 -13.74
N LEU A 60 5.18 -2.67 -12.56
CA LEU A 60 5.83 -1.44 -12.12
C LEU A 60 7.25 -1.34 -12.68
N ALA A 61 7.99 -2.45 -12.71
CA ALA A 61 9.32 -2.51 -13.31
C ALA A 61 9.30 -2.11 -14.79
N LYS A 62 8.31 -2.59 -15.55
CA LYS A 62 8.12 -2.22 -16.97
C LYS A 62 7.92 -0.73 -17.19
N LYS A 63 7.30 -0.01 -16.23
CA LYS A 63 7.14 1.46 -16.32
C LYS A 63 8.47 2.20 -16.21
N LEU A 64 9.49 1.55 -15.66
CA LEU A 64 10.86 2.04 -15.58
C LEU A 64 11.74 1.51 -16.72
N GLY A 65 11.19 0.75 -17.67
CA GLY A 65 11.96 0.08 -18.72
C GLY A 65 12.80 -1.10 -18.21
N LEU A 66 12.49 -1.64 -17.04
CA LEU A 66 13.21 -2.72 -16.38
C LEU A 66 12.31 -3.96 -16.20
N THR A 67 12.88 -5.05 -15.71
CA THR A 67 12.16 -6.26 -15.29
C THR A 67 12.23 -6.40 -13.77
N SER A 68 11.39 -7.24 -13.18
CA SER A 68 11.49 -7.54 -11.74
C SER A 68 12.87 -8.05 -11.30
N ALA A 69 13.65 -8.64 -12.21
CA ALA A 69 15.00 -9.14 -11.94
C ALA A 69 16.08 -8.04 -12.00
N THR A 70 15.90 -7.02 -12.84
CA THR A 70 16.89 -5.95 -13.04
C THR A 70 16.57 -4.68 -12.26
N CYS A 71 15.33 -4.52 -11.79
CA CYS A 71 14.91 -3.34 -11.07
C CYS A 71 15.30 -3.41 -9.57
N PRO A 72 15.81 -2.32 -8.97
CA PRO A 72 15.98 -2.27 -7.53
C PRO A 72 14.63 -2.47 -6.83
N GLY A 73 14.60 -3.30 -5.78
CA GLY A 73 13.36 -3.58 -5.03
C GLY A 73 12.83 -2.42 -4.19
N PHE A 74 13.49 -1.25 -4.20
CA PHE A 74 13.17 -0.06 -3.39
C PHE A 74 12.89 -0.39 -1.91
N ARG A 75 13.82 -1.14 -1.31
CA ARG A 75 13.74 -1.64 0.08
C ARG A 75 13.97 -0.52 1.08
N GLY A 76 13.47 -0.67 2.30
CA GLY A 76 13.51 0.36 3.34
C GLY A 76 12.46 1.48 3.17
N LEU A 77 11.83 1.58 1.99
CA LEU A 77 10.78 2.55 1.71
C LEU A 77 9.43 1.86 1.56
N ALA A 78 8.46 2.30 2.37
CA ALA A 78 7.08 1.89 2.20
C ALA A 78 6.41 2.75 1.11
N SER A 79 5.92 2.10 0.07
CA SER A 79 5.27 2.76 -1.05
C SER A 79 4.01 2.02 -1.48
N PHE A 80 3.10 2.76 -2.14
CA PHE A 80 1.98 2.14 -2.82
C PHE A 80 1.81 2.79 -4.20
N PHE A 81 1.32 2.01 -5.15
CA PHE A 81 1.07 2.47 -6.51
C PHE A 81 -0.36 2.16 -6.91
N LEU A 82 -0.95 3.08 -7.67
CA LEU A 82 -2.30 2.95 -8.21
C LEU A 82 -2.18 2.85 -9.73
N THR A 83 -2.58 1.72 -10.31
CA THR A 83 -2.49 1.48 -11.75
C THR A 83 -3.81 1.03 -12.33
N GLY A 84 -3.92 1.11 -13.66
CA GLY A 84 -4.94 0.37 -14.39
C GLY A 84 -4.61 -1.12 -14.46
N ILE A 85 -5.53 -1.87 -15.06
CA ILE A 85 -5.44 -3.32 -15.27
C ILE A 85 -4.82 -3.65 -16.64
N ARG A 86 -5.00 -2.77 -17.63
CA ARG A 86 -4.54 -3.00 -19.00
C ARG A 86 -3.02 -3.07 -19.05
N GLY A 87 -2.51 -4.22 -19.48
CA GLY A 87 -1.07 -4.47 -19.55
C GLY A 87 -0.40 -4.72 -18.19
N ALA A 88 -1.19 -4.87 -17.12
CA ALA A 88 -0.65 -5.33 -15.86
C ALA A 88 -0.17 -6.78 -16.00
N ALA A 89 0.99 -7.07 -15.43
CA ALA A 89 1.60 -8.37 -15.31
C ALA A 89 2.05 -8.62 -13.86
N GLU A 90 1.76 -9.81 -13.37
CA GLU A 90 2.31 -10.36 -12.12
C GLU A 90 3.55 -11.20 -12.44
N PRO A 91 4.45 -11.43 -11.47
CA PRO A 91 5.51 -12.41 -11.63
C PRO A 91 4.92 -13.80 -11.92
N SER A 92 5.67 -14.66 -12.62
CA SER A 92 5.22 -15.99 -13.05
C SER A 92 4.79 -16.91 -11.91
N ASN A 93 5.27 -16.65 -10.68
CA ASN A 93 4.82 -17.31 -9.46
C ASN A 93 4.20 -16.28 -8.51
N PRO A 94 2.93 -15.88 -8.72
CA PRO A 94 2.25 -14.92 -7.86
C PRO A 94 2.11 -15.52 -6.44
N PRO A 95 2.54 -14.81 -5.38
CA PRO A 95 2.41 -15.28 -4.00
C PRO A 95 0.94 -15.51 -3.62
N TRP A 96 0.66 -16.43 -2.69
CA TRP A 96 -0.71 -16.79 -2.26
C TRP A 96 -1.53 -15.62 -1.68
N TRP A 97 -0.87 -14.52 -1.28
CA TRP A 97 -1.53 -13.29 -0.84
C TRP A 97 -1.86 -12.32 -1.97
N SER A 98 -1.36 -12.55 -3.18
CA SER A 98 -1.75 -11.77 -4.36
C SER A 98 -3.11 -12.27 -4.84
N ILE A 99 -4.12 -11.39 -4.76
CA ILE A 99 -5.50 -11.72 -5.15
C ILE A 99 -5.60 -11.77 -6.69
N GLY A 100 -4.52 -11.51 -7.42
CA GLY A 100 -4.41 -11.70 -8.87
C GLY A 100 -5.01 -10.54 -9.67
N ILE A 101 -4.33 -10.16 -10.75
CA ILE A 101 -4.83 -9.21 -11.75
C ILE A 101 -6.19 -9.67 -12.31
N LEU A 102 -6.42 -10.98 -12.41
CA LEU A 102 -7.68 -11.57 -12.87
C LEU A 102 -8.87 -11.20 -11.99
N MET A 103 -8.71 -11.18 -10.67
CA MET A 103 -9.76 -10.70 -9.76
C MET A 103 -10.00 -9.20 -9.93
N GLY A 104 -8.98 -8.43 -10.34
CA GLY A 104 -9.18 -7.03 -10.73
C GLY A 104 -10.11 -6.87 -11.93
N LEU A 105 -10.11 -7.83 -12.84
CA LEU A 105 -11.06 -7.83 -13.94
C LEU A 105 -12.49 -8.11 -13.45
N MET A 106 -12.69 -8.90 -12.39
CA MET A 106 -13.99 -9.37 -11.90
C MET A 106 -14.92 -9.88 -13.03
N GLY A 107 -14.35 -10.43 -14.11
CA GLY A 107 -15.10 -10.82 -15.32
C GLY A 107 -15.66 -9.67 -16.17
N ASN A 108 -15.38 -8.41 -15.83
CA ASN A 108 -15.88 -7.24 -16.53
C ASN A 108 -14.76 -6.54 -17.32
N THR A 109 -14.77 -6.74 -18.65
CA THR A 109 -13.82 -6.11 -19.58
C THR A 109 -13.84 -4.58 -19.51
N ALA A 110 -14.91 -3.95 -19.01
CA ALA A 110 -14.95 -2.50 -18.81
C ALA A 110 -13.93 -2.01 -17.77
N ASN A 111 -13.47 -2.88 -16.86
CA ASN A 111 -12.41 -2.57 -15.89
C ASN A 111 -11.01 -2.58 -16.53
N ASN A 112 -10.87 -3.10 -17.76
CA ASN A 112 -9.60 -3.17 -18.49
C ASN A 112 -9.16 -1.78 -19.02
N LYS A 113 -8.78 -0.90 -18.09
CA LYS A 113 -8.29 0.47 -18.37
C LYS A 113 -6.78 0.56 -18.08
N ALA A 114 -6.07 1.46 -18.77
CA ALA A 114 -4.62 1.65 -18.57
C ALA A 114 -4.25 2.41 -17.30
N GLY A 115 -5.14 3.28 -16.82
CA GLY A 115 -4.93 4.07 -15.61
C GLY A 115 -5.85 3.64 -14.48
N PHE A 116 -5.50 4.08 -13.27
CA PHE A 116 -6.41 4.03 -12.14
C PHE A 116 -7.48 5.11 -12.32
N TYR A 117 -8.74 4.76 -12.10
CA TYR A 117 -9.89 5.64 -12.27
C TYR A 117 -10.14 6.43 -10.98
N PHE A 118 -10.15 7.77 -11.08
CA PHE A 118 -10.36 8.72 -9.98
C PHE A 118 -11.58 9.61 -10.23
N GLY A 119 -12.78 9.02 -10.22
CA GLY A 119 -14.03 9.75 -10.34
C GLY A 119 -14.47 10.04 -11.77
N ALA A 120 -15.68 10.59 -11.90
CA ALA A 120 -16.29 11.06 -13.14
C ALA A 120 -16.75 12.51 -12.97
N ASN A 121 -16.83 13.23 -14.09
CA ASN A 121 -17.45 14.56 -14.17
C ASN A 121 -16.90 15.61 -13.18
N ASN A 122 -15.68 15.40 -12.69
CA ASN A 122 -14.98 16.34 -11.83
C ASN A 122 -13.57 16.57 -12.40
N PRO A 123 -13.20 17.80 -12.78
CA PRO A 123 -11.87 18.09 -13.32
C PRO A 123 -10.76 18.06 -12.26
N TYR A 124 -11.12 18.05 -10.96
CA TYR A 124 -10.16 18.11 -9.87
C TYR A 124 -9.95 16.75 -9.21
N LEU A 125 -8.68 16.45 -8.93
CA LEU A 125 -8.31 15.32 -8.08
C LEU A 125 -8.47 15.69 -6.61
N ARG A 126 -9.11 14.79 -5.84
CA ARG A 126 -9.22 14.93 -4.39
C ARG A 126 -7.91 14.51 -3.72
N ALA A 127 -7.70 14.95 -2.48
CA ALA A 127 -6.54 14.54 -1.70
C ALA A 127 -6.51 13.03 -1.50
N LEU A 128 -5.37 12.41 -1.74
CA LEU A 128 -5.13 11.00 -1.43
C LEU A 128 -4.42 10.92 -0.08
N ALA A 129 -4.95 10.13 0.85
CA ALA A 129 -4.37 9.95 2.16
C ALA A 129 -4.20 8.46 2.47
N ALA A 130 -3.02 8.11 2.98
CA ALA A 130 -2.72 6.75 3.42
C ALA A 130 -2.54 6.72 4.94
N ARG A 131 -3.21 5.77 5.58
CA ARG A 131 -2.97 5.42 6.97
C ARG A 131 -2.11 4.17 7.01
N VAL A 132 -0.93 4.32 7.60
CA VAL A 132 0.07 3.26 7.72
C VAL A 132 0.44 3.10 9.18
N ARG A 133 0.84 1.89 9.57
CA ARG A 133 1.24 1.57 10.94
C ARG A 133 2.56 0.82 10.93
N ARG A 134 3.48 1.22 11.81
CA ARG A 134 4.71 0.49 12.09
C ARG A 134 4.86 0.30 13.61
N PRO A 135 5.08 -0.93 14.11
CA PRO A 135 5.51 -1.13 15.48
C PRO A 135 6.96 -0.67 15.65
N SER A 136 7.29 -0.08 16.80
CA SER A 136 8.68 0.20 17.14
C SER A 136 9.49 -1.09 17.31
N ILE A 137 10.77 -1.03 16.95
CA ILE A 137 11.68 -2.18 16.89
C ILE A 137 12.67 -2.11 18.06
N GLY A 138 13.06 -3.26 18.62
CA GLY A 138 14.17 -3.40 19.56
C GLY A 138 13.80 -4.12 20.86
N LEU A 139 12.72 -3.68 21.52
CA LEU A 139 12.18 -4.34 22.71
C LEU A 139 11.16 -5.44 22.34
N ASN A 140 10.49 -6.03 23.34
CA ASN A 140 9.51 -7.09 23.15
C ASN A 140 8.41 -6.68 22.12
N PRO A 141 8.33 -7.35 20.95
CA PRO A 141 7.41 -6.97 19.88
C PRO A 141 5.94 -7.19 20.23
N ALA A 142 5.62 -8.08 21.17
CA ALA A 142 4.25 -8.39 21.55
C ALA A 142 3.53 -7.21 22.25
N ILE A 143 4.29 -6.29 22.84
CA ILE A 143 3.79 -5.12 23.58
C ILE A 143 4.26 -3.79 22.95
N ALA A 144 4.78 -3.84 21.72
CA ALA A 144 5.27 -2.67 20.98
C ALA A 144 4.14 -1.77 20.45
N LEU A 145 2.92 -2.30 20.34
CA LEU A 145 1.73 -1.54 19.97
C LEU A 145 0.75 -1.51 21.13
N ILE A 146 0.23 -0.32 21.42
CA ILE A 146 -0.81 -0.09 22.42
C ILE A 146 -2.13 0.22 21.73
N ARG A 147 -3.23 -0.27 22.30
CA ARG A 147 -4.58 0.08 21.85
C ARG A 147 -4.87 1.54 22.23
N ILE A 148 -5.36 2.32 21.28
CA ILE A 148 -5.86 3.68 21.52
C ILE A 148 -7.36 3.73 21.20
N PRO A 149 -8.09 4.79 21.59
CA PRO A 149 -9.51 4.92 21.29
C PRO A 149 -9.80 4.71 19.81
N ASP A 150 -10.91 4.05 19.52
CA ASP A 150 -11.31 3.74 18.14
C ASP A 150 -11.59 5.01 17.34
N ASP A 151 -11.51 4.93 16.01
CA ASP A 151 -11.77 6.11 15.18
C ASP A 151 -13.27 6.48 15.19
N SER A 152 -13.63 7.62 14.61
CA SER A 152 -15.03 8.08 14.56
C SER A 152 -15.98 7.08 13.87
N ASN A 153 -15.43 6.11 13.13
CA ASN A 153 -16.18 5.06 12.46
C ASN A 153 -16.12 3.72 13.25
N GLY A 154 -15.64 3.74 14.50
CA GLY A 154 -15.52 2.55 15.36
C GLY A 154 -14.40 1.59 14.99
N ASN A 155 -13.45 1.99 14.14
CA ASN A 155 -12.34 1.10 13.77
C ASN A 155 -11.25 1.10 14.81
N GLN A 156 -10.72 -0.09 15.09
CA GLN A 156 -9.64 -0.28 16.05
C GLN A 156 -8.38 0.48 15.65
N GLN A 157 -7.84 1.25 16.59
CA GLN A 157 -6.64 2.04 16.41
C GLN A 157 -5.52 1.59 17.34
N TYR A 158 -4.30 1.60 16.84
CA TYR A 158 -3.11 1.25 17.64
C TYR A 158 -2.03 2.29 17.41
N ALA A 159 -1.31 2.64 18.47
CA ALA A 159 -0.14 3.52 18.45
C ALA A 159 1.10 2.75 18.90
N SER A 160 2.28 3.26 18.55
CA SER A 160 3.53 2.69 19.08
C SER A 160 3.64 2.98 20.58
N ASN A 161 4.12 1.99 21.33
CA ASN A 161 4.37 2.14 22.75
C ASN A 161 5.47 3.20 22.97
N PRO A 162 5.23 4.24 23.80
CA PRO A 162 6.24 5.28 24.07
C PRO A 162 7.59 4.75 24.56
N GLY A 163 7.60 3.70 25.41
CA GLY A 163 8.86 3.10 25.87
C GLY A 163 9.67 2.49 24.73
N HIS A 164 8.99 1.80 23.80
CA HIS A 164 9.62 1.25 22.60
C HIS A 164 10.09 2.33 21.63
N MET A 165 9.34 3.43 21.49
CA MET A 165 9.77 4.57 20.66
C MET A 165 11.06 5.19 21.19
N ILE A 166 11.15 5.45 22.50
CA ILE A 166 12.35 6.03 23.12
C ILE A 166 13.54 5.08 22.95
N TYR A 167 13.36 3.79 23.20
CA TYR A 167 14.41 2.80 23.01
C TYR A 167 14.91 2.77 21.57
N GLU A 168 14.00 2.68 20.59
CA GLU A 168 14.35 2.68 19.16
C GLU A 168 15.14 3.96 18.81
N CYS A 169 14.72 5.14 19.28
CA CYS A 169 15.47 6.39 19.04
C CYS A 169 16.88 6.40 19.66
N LEU A 170 17.10 5.72 20.78
CA LEU A 170 18.41 5.65 21.46
C LEU A 170 19.34 4.59 20.88
N THR A 171 18.81 3.48 20.37
CA THR A 171 19.61 2.34 19.93
C THR A 171 19.68 2.18 18.42
N ASN A 172 18.81 2.85 17.67
CA ASN A 172 18.79 2.73 16.22
C ASN A 172 19.96 3.48 15.61
N THR A 173 20.90 2.72 15.04
CA THR A 173 22.09 3.24 14.37
C THR A 173 21.84 3.69 12.93
N ASP A 174 20.71 3.35 12.34
CA ASP A 174 20.34 3.75 10.98
C ASP A 174 19.90 5.23 10.94
N TRP A 175 19.45 5.77 12.07
CA TRP A 175 19.14 7.19 12.21
C TRP A 175 20.42 8.02 12.31
N GLY A 176 20.77 8.71 11.22
CA GLY A 176 21.88 9.66 11.19
C GLY A 176 23.16 9.16 10.51
N MET A 177 23.17 7.96 9.95
CA MET A 177 24.21 7.52 9.01
C MET A 177 23.68 7.55 7.58
N ASP A 178 24.26 8.42 6.77
CA ASP A 178 24.01 8.59 5.34
C ASP A 178 24.27 7.26 4.59
N GLY A 179 23.27 6.40 4.50
CA GLY A 179 23.17 5.26 3.57
C GLY A 179 24.14 4.07 3.71
N SER A 180 25.01 3.97 4.72
CA SER A 180 26.12 3.01 4.74
C SER A 180 25.99 1.82 5.71
N SER A 181 24.79 1.50 6.22
CA SER A 181 24.62 0.35 7.13
C SER A 181 24.98 -0.98 6.43
N PRO A 182 25.84 -1.84 7.00
CA PRO A 182 26.11 -3.17 6.47
C PRO A 182 24.86 -4.05 6.61
N MET A 183 24.55 -4.81 5.56
CA MET A 183 23.44 -5.76 5.58
C MET A 183 23.65 -6.81 6.69
N PRO A 184 22.60 -7.19 7.44
CA PRO A 184 22.71 -8.30 8.37
C PRO A 184 23.07 -9.58 7.59
N GLN A 185 24.10 -10.28 8.07
CA GLN A 185 24.53 -11.60 7.57
C GLN A 185 23.48 -12.67 7.87
#